data_AF-A0A3D5UL84-F1
#
_entry.id   AF-A0A3D5UL84-F1
#
_cell.length_a   1.000
_cell.length_b   1.000
_cell.length_c   1.000
_cell.angle_alpha   90.00
_cell.angle_beta   90.00
_cell.angle_gamma   90.00
#
_symmetry.space_group_name_H-M   'P 1'
#
loop_
_entity.id
_entity.type
_entity.pdbx_description
1 polymer ?
#
loop_
_entity_poly.entity_id
_entity_poly.type
_entity_poly.pdbx_seq_one_letter_code
_entity_poly.pdbx_strand_id
1 'polypeptide(L)'
;MYYYSIFLESPRKIGYHSFQEALGDLIEKNPLGIQELMEILSKRKEEIDHVEKPIFIEPYVSLGLHGKYSTAQILAAFGYYNEEKKPSFREGVLYLKEKNTDVFFITLNKSEKDYSESTMYEDYALNERLFHWQSQSRTSIESETGKRYISHKERGGRVILFVREYKNKGNQAMPYVFLGEAEYVSHQGDRPISIVWRLKEDMPPTLLKEASKGAV
;
A
#
# COMPACT_ATOMS: atom_id res chain seq x y z
N MET A 1 -5.06 -11.14 5.83
CA MET A 1 -3.69 -10.71 5.43
C MET A 1 -2.68 -11.87 5.39
N TYR A 2 -2.45 -12.59 6.49
CA TYR A 2 -1.42 -13.65 6.58
C TYR A 2 -1.50 -14.70 5.45
N TYR A 3 -2.69 -15.22 5.17
CA TYR A 3 -2.94 -16.17 4.08
C TYR A 3 -2.29 -15.77 2.74
N TYR A 4 -2.45 -14.51 2.33
CA TYR A 4 -1.91 -13.99 1.08
C TYR A 4 -0.40 -13.67 1.11
N SER A 5 0.26 -13.94 2.23
CA SER A 5 1.73 -13.98 2.30
C SER A 5 2.29 -15.32 1.86
N ILE A 6 1.45 -16.37 1.84
CA ILE A 6 1.83 -17.75 1.50
C ILE A 6 1.15 -18.18 0.20
N PHE A 7 -0.15 -17.94 0.09
CA PHE A 7 -0.96 -18.36 -1.05
C PHE A 7 -1.11 -17.26 -2.09
N LEU A 8 -1.07 -17.66 -3.36
CA LEU A 8 -1.18 -16.74 -4.51
C LEU A 8 -2.61 -16.57 -5.05
N GLU A 9 -3.59 -17.34 -4.57
CA GLU A 9 -4.98 -17.31 -5.05
C GLU A 9 -5.97 -17.35 -3.88
N SER A 10 -7.25 -17.02 -4.10
CA SER A 10 -8.26 -17.15 -3.05
C SER A 10 -8.55 -18.62 -2.73
N PRO A 11 -8.88 -18.97 -1.46
CA PRO A 11 -9.25 -20.31 -1.03
C PRO A 11 -10.22 -21.00 -2.00
N ARG A 12 -11.34 -20.34 -2.34
CA ARG A 12 -12.35 -20.92 -3.22
C ARG A 12 -11.85 -21.30 -4.60
N LYS A 13 -10.87 -20.55 -5.13
CA LYS A 13 -10.30 -20.82 -6.46
C LYS A 13 -9.38 -22.04 -6.46
N ILE A 14 -8.77 -22.35 -5.32
CA ILE A 14 -7.86 -23.50 -5.16
C ILE A 14 -8.51 -24.68 -4.41
N GLY A 15 -9.84 -24.65 -4.23
CA GLY A 15 -10.61 -25.77 -3.71
C GLY A 15 -10.87 -25.79 -2.20
N TYR A 16 -10.55 -24.71 -1.48
CA TYR A 16 -10.82 -24.58 -0.04
C TYR A 16 -12.02 -23.66 0.24
N HIS A 17 -12.72 -23.90 1.34
CA HIS A 17 -13.87 -23.10 1.78
C HIS A 17 -13.48 -21.86 2.58
N SER A 18 -12.33 -21.88 3.27
CA SER A 18 -11.87 -20.79 4.13
C SER A 18 -10.34 -20.62 4.14
N PHE A 19 -9.85 -19.50 4.68
CA PHE A 19 -8.43 -19.30 4.95
C PHE A 19 -7.89 -20.34 5.93
N GLN A 20 -8.66 -20.66 6.98
CA GLN A 20 -8.29 -21.56 8.05
C GLN A 20 -8.09 -22.97 7.53
N GLU A 21 -9.00 -23.45 6.68
CA GLU A 21 -8.89 -24.77 6.05
C GLU A 21 -7.63 -24.88 5.20
N ALA A 22 -7.39 -23.91 4.30
CA ALA A 22 -6.22 -23.92 3.44
C ALA A 22 -4.89 -23.86 4.23
N LEU A 23 -4.84 -23.06 5.31
CA LEU A 23 -3.68 -22.98 6.20
C LEU A 23 -3.50 -24.26 7.03
N GLY A 24 -4.60 -24.85 7.52
CA GLY A 24 -4.60 -26.12 8.24
C GLY A 24 -4.04 -27.24 7.38
N ASP A 25 -4.53 -27.37 6.16
CA ASP A 25 -4.04 -28.34 5.17
C ASP A 25 -2.55 -28.17 4.87
N LEU A 26 -2.07 -26.92 4.74
CA LEU A 26 -0.64 -26.65 4.56
C LEU A 26 0.18 -27.13 5.76
N ILE A 27 -0.31 -26.91 6.97
CA ILE A 27 0.38 -27.33 8.20
C ILE A 27 0.42 -28.85 8.31
N GLU A 28 -0.70 -29.51 8.07
CA GLU A 28 -0.82 -30.97 8.16
C GLU A 28 0.00 -31.68 7.08
N LYS A 29 0.00 -31.16 5.84
CA LYS A 29 0.68 -31.78 4.71
C LYS A 29 2.16 -31.43 4.62
N ASN A 30 2.62 -30.36 5.28
CA ASN A 30 4.02 -29.92 5.22
C ASN A 30 4.59 -29.54 6.61
N PRO A 31 4.59 -30.47 7.58
CA PRO A 31 5.02 -30.17 8.95
C PRO A 31 6.48 -29.73 9.04
N LEU A 32 7.38 -30.34 8.24
CA LEU A 32 8.79 -29.95 8.19
C LEU A 32 9.00 -28.53 7.65
N GLY A 33 8.32 -28.17 6.55
CA GLY A 33 8.41 -26.82 6.00
C GLY A 33 7.84 -25.75 6.94
N ILE A 34 6.80 -26.08 7.71
CA ILE A 34 6.30 -25.19 8.76
C ILE A 34 7.31 -25.04 9.90
N GLN A 35 7.97 -26.13 10.30
CA GLN A 35 9.02 -26.05 11.32
C GLN A 35 10.17 -25.13 10.87
N GLU A 36 10.68 -25.31 9.66
CA GLU A 36 11.72 -24.43 9.09
C GLU A 36 11.26 -22.97 9.03
N LEU A 37 10.02 -22.72 8.60
CA LEU A 37 9.45 -21.38 8.59
C LEU A 37 9.41 -20.77 10.00
N MET A 38 9.00 -21.53 11.00
CA MET A 38 8.95 -21.08 12.39
C MET A 38 10.35 -20.78 12.96
N GLU A 39 11.36 -21.56 12.59
CA GLU A 39 12.75 -21.30 12.95
C GLU A 39 13.26 -19.99 12.33
N ILE A 40 12.99 -19.77 11.04
CA ILE A 40 13.32 -18.52 10.35
C ILE A 40 12.63 -17.33 11.01
N LEU A 41 11.32 -17.44 11.26
CA LEU A 41 10.54 -16.37 11.90
C LEU A 41 11.04 -16.06 13.31
N SER A 42 11.40 -17.09 14.09
CA SER A 42 11.97 -16.93 15.43
C SER A 42 13.30 -16.19 15.38
N LYS A 43 14.18 -16.54 14.43
CA LYS A 43 15.45 -15.84 14.26
C LYS A 43 15.26 -14.39 13.82
N ARG A 44 14.36 -14.15 12.86
CA ARG A 44 14.04 -12.79 12.40
C ARG A 44 13.42 -11.94 13.49
N LYS A 45 12.61 -12.53 14.38
CA LYS A 45 12.01 -11.81 15.50
C LYS A 45 13.06 -11.22 16.45
N GLU A 46 14.19 -11.89 16.64
CA GLU A 46 15.32 -11.37 17.45
C GLU A 46 16.01 -10.16 16.80
N GLU A 47 15.91 -10.02 15.48
CA GLU A 47 16.51 -8.93 14.70
C GLU A 47 15.57 -7.72 14.52
N ILE A 48 14.33 -7.79 15.04
CA ILE A 48 13.36 -6.68 14.94
C ILE A 48 13.80 -5.57 15.91
N ASP A 49 14.41 -4.53 15.36
CA ASP A 49 14.85 -3.33 16.05
C ASP A 49 13.78 -2.21 16.06
N HIS A 50 12.73 -2.36 15.26
CA HIS A 50 11.62 -1.42 15.16
C HIS A 50 10.27 -2.08 15.45
N VAL A 51 9.59 -1.62 16.51
CA VAL A 51 8.22 -2.03 16.80
C VAL A 51 7.28 -1.12 16.01
N GLU A 52 6.55 -1.69 15.05
CA GLU A 52 5.50 -0.97 14.32
C GLU A 52 4.52 -0.34 15.30
N LYS A 53 4.20 0.94 15.13
CA LYS A 53 3.13 1.57 15.91
C LYS A 53 1.78 1.06 15.37
N PRO A 54 0.96 0.36 16.16
CA PRO A 54 -0.36 -0.04 15.70
C PRO A 54 -1.19 1.22 15.46
N ILE A 55 -1.70 1.40 14.24
CA ILE A 55 -2.68 2.44 13.93
C ILE A 55 -4.03 1.77 13.75
N PHE A 56 -5.00 2.22 14.54
CA PHE A 56 -6.39 1.88 14.33
C PHE A 56 -6.95 2.76 13.20
N ILE A 57 -6.81 2.33 11.95
CA ILE A 57 -7.49 2.95 10.80
C ILE A 57 -8.95 2.47 10.75
N GLU A 58 -9.13 1.16 10.91
CA GLU A 58 -10.42 0.47 11.01
C GLU A 58 -10.24 -0.76 11.91
N PRO A 59 -11.33 -1.30 12.50
CA PRO A 59 -11.27 -2.49 13.35
C PRO A 59 -10.62 -3.72 12.70
N TYR A 60 -10.55 -3.77 11.37
CA TYR A 60 -10.11 -4.94 10.59
C TYR A 60 -8.80 -4.71 9.82
N VAL A 61 -8.24 -3.48 9.81
CA VAL A 61 -6.99 -3.18 9.11
C VAL A 61 -5.83 -3.34 10.09
N SER A 62 -5.18 -4.49 10.04
CA SER A 62 -4.02 -4.85 10.87
C SER A 62 -2.70 -4.46 10.19
N LEU A 63 -2.53 -3.17 9.90
CA LEU A 63 -1.32 -2.60 9.34
C LEU A 63 -0.69 -1.64 10.36
N GLY A 64 0.55 -1.90 10.74
CA GLY A 64 1.36 -1.04 11.58
C GLY A 64 2.03 0.07 10.78
N LEU A 65 2.05 1.27 11.36
CA LEU A 65 2.68 2.44 10.74
C LEU A 65 4.16 2.14 10.44
N HIS A 66 4.60 2.53 9.25
CA HIS A 66 5.94 2.33 8.71
C HIS A 66 6.33 0.86 8.50
N GLY A 67 5.39 -0.06 8.71
CA GLY A 67 5.51 -1.45 8.31
C GLY A 67 5.62 -1.60 6.79
N LYS A 68 6.26 -2.70 6.37
CA LYS A 68 6.48 -3.03 4.96
C LYS A 68 5.52 -4.12 4.51
N TYR A 69 4.71 -3.83 3.50
CA TYR A 69 3.66 -4.73 3.03
C TYR A 69 3.70 -4.92 1.52
N SER A 70 3.48 -6.15 1.07
CA SER A 70 3.24 -6.43 -0.34
C SER A 70 1.86 -5.91 -0.77
N THR A 71 1.68 -5.71 -2.08
CA THR A 71 0.37 -5.34 -2.64
C THR A 71 -0.73 -6.32 -2.19
N ALA A 72 -0.44 -7.63 -2.17
CA ALA A 72 -1.41 -8.64 -1.77
C ALA A 72 -1.80 -8.52 -0.28
N GLN A 73 -0.84 -8.21 0.59
CA GLN A 73 -1.10 -7.97 2.02
C GLN A 73 -1.98 -6.74 2.21
N ILE A 74 -1.68 -5.64 1.52
CA ILE A 74 -2.45 -4.38 1.60
C ILE A 74 -3.89 -4.62 1.11
N LEU A 75 -4.06 -5.20 -0.08
CA LEU A 75 -5.38 -5.48 -0.64
C LEU A 75 -6.20 -6.44 0.23
N ALA A 76 -5.55 -7.40 0.88
CA ALA A 76 -6.18 -8.28 1.84
C ALA A 76 -6.56 -7.57 3.15
N ALA A 77 -5.72 -6.68 3.67
CA ALA A 77 -6.00 -5.91 4.88
C ALA A 77 -7.22 -5.00 4.69
N PHE A 78 -7.42 -4.47 3.49
CA PHE A 78 -8.59 -3.67 3.15
C PHE A 78 -9.84 -4.48 2.77
N GLY A 79 -9.74 -5.82 2.70
CA GLY A 79 -10.85 -6.72 2.34
C GLY A 79 -11.12 -6.83 0.83
N TYR A 80 -10.29 -6.18 0.00
CA TYR A 80 -10.38 -6.26 -1.46
C TYR A 80 -9.99 -7.67 -1.95
N TYR A 81 -8.99 -8.27 -1.31
CA TYR A 81 -8.69 -9.70 -1.43
C TYR A 81 -9.27 -10.44 -0.23
N ASN A 82 -10.04 -11.48 -0.49
CA ASN A 82 -10.73 -12.25 0.54
C ASN A 82 -10.91 -13.73 0.15
N GLU A 83 -11.57 -14.52 1.01
CA GLU A 83 -11.72 -15.97 0.81
C GLU A 83 -12.36 -16.35 -0.53
N GLU A 84 -13.23 -15.48 -1.03
CA GLU A 84 -13.99 -15.73 -2.24
C GLU A 84 -13.24 -15.25 -3.48
N LYS A 85 -12.72 -14.02 -3.44
CA LYS A 85 -12.22 -13.32 -4.64
C LYS A 85 -10.85 -12.67 -4.44
N LYS A 86 -10.06 -12.75 -5.52
CA LYS A 86 -8.82 -12.02 -5.74
C LYS A 86 -8.88 -11.29 -7.10
N PRO A 87 -9.65 -10.20 -7.21
CA PRO A 87 -9.75 -9.43 -8.45
C PRO A 87 -8.37 -8.89 -8.90
N SER A 88 -8.21 -8.65 -10.20
CA SER A 88 -7.00 -8.02 -10.70
C SER A 88 -6.93 -6.56 -10.23
N PHE A 89 -5.76 -6.16 -9.72
CA PHE A 89 -5.48 -4.78 -9.34
C PHE A 89 -4.32 -4.30 -10.19
N ARG A 90 -4.58 -3.29 -11.03
CA ARG A 90 -3.59 -2.72 -11.97
C ARG A 90 -3.47 -1.20 -11.84
N GLU A 91 -4.30 -0.60 -10.98
CA GLU A 91 -4.36 0.85 -10.79
C GLU A 91 -3.42 1.28 -9.66
N GLY A 92 -2.95 2.52 -9.69
CA GLY A 92 -2.12 3.09 -8.61
C GLY A 92 -2.94 3.54 -7.39
N VAL A 93 -4.27 3.49 -7.46
CA VAL A 93 -5.17 3.89 -6.38
C VAL A 93 -6.33 2.91 -6.30
N LEU A 94 -6.67 2.47 -5.09
CA LEU A 94 -7.86 1.68 -4.80
C LEU A 94 -8.88 2.56 -4.08
N TYR A 95 -10.06 2.75 -4.67
CA TYR A 95 -11.18 3.38 -3.98
C TYR A 95 -12.14 2.33 -3.41
N LEU A 96 -12.25 2.31 -2.08
CA LEU A 96 -13.20 1.48 -1.33
C LEU A 96 -14.45 2.30 -1.04
N LYS A 97 -15.43 2.26 -1.96
CA LYS A 97 -16.67 3.03 -1.87
C LYS A 97 -17.42 2.83 -0.56
N GLU A 98 -17.54 1.58 -0.09
CA GLU A 98 -18.23 1.23 1.16
C GLU A 98 -17.57 1.84 2.40
N LYS A 99 -16.25 2.08 2.32
CA LYS A 99 -15.43 2.64 3.41
C LYS A 99 -15.12 4.13 3.21
N ASN A 100 -15.59 4.71 2.11
CA ASN A 100 -15.24 6.05 1.64
C ASN A 100 -13.72 6.34 1.76
N THR A 101 -12.90 5.40 1.29
CA THR A 101 -11.44 5.44 1.53
C THR A 101 -10.67 5.21 0.26
N ASP A 102 -9.73 6.09 -0.03
CA ASP A 102 -8.71 5.91 -1.05
C ASP A 102 -7.42 5.36 -0.47
N VAL A 103 -6.90 4.32 -1.12
CA VAL A 103 -5.61 3.72 -0.81
C VAL A 103 -4.67 3.94 -1.98
N PHE A 104 -3.66 4.78 -1.76
CA PHE A 104 -2.69 5.20 -2.77
C PHE A 104 -1.47 4.28 -2.72
N PHE A 105 -1.09 3.74 -3.89
CA PHE A 105 0.10 2.92 -4.09
C PHE A 105 1.12 3.71 -4.90
N ILE A 106 2.07 4.33 -4.21
CA ILE A 106 3.01 5.30 -4.77
C ILE A 106 4.37 4.64 -4.95
N THR A 107 4.92 4.74 -6.16
CA THR A 107 6.30 4.32 -6.46
C THR A 107 7.10 5.57 -6.81
N LEU A 108 8.11 5.90 -6.00
CA LEU A 108 8.88 7.14 -6.10
C LEU A 108 9.72 7.19 -7.37
N ASN A 109 10.57 6.17 -7.55
CA ASN A 109 11.49 6.07 -8.66
C ASN A 109 10.88 5.23 -9.79
N LYS A 110 10.50 5.92 -10.86
CA LYS A 110 9.94 5.32 -12.06
C LYS A 110 11.06 5.11 -13.06
N SER A 111 11.39 3.86 -13.37
CA SER A 111 12.32 3.55 -14.46
C SER A 111 11.60 3.73 -15.80
N GLU A 112 12.28 4.26 -16.83
CA GLU A 112 11.74 4.36 -18.20
C GLU A 112 11.34 3.00 -18.80
N LYS A 113 11.92 1.90 -18.27
CA LYS A 113 11.55 0.53 -18.68
C LYS A 113 10.22 0.05 -18.09
N ASP A 114 9.80 0.62 -16.96
CA ASP A 114 8.59 0.19 -16.24
C ASP A 114 7.38 1.10 -16.46
N TYR A 115 7.58 2.31 -17.02
CA TYR A 115 6.55 3.35 -17.14
C TYR A 115 6.68 4.11 -18.47
N SER A 116 5.56 4.38 -19.15
CA SER A 116 5.54 5.28 -20.31
C SER A 116 5.67 6.74 -19.88
N GLU A 117 6.12 7.62 -20.78
CA GLU A 117 6.24 9.08 -20.55
C GLU A 117 4.98 9.71 -19.93
N SER A 118 3.79 9.21 -20.29
CA SER A 118 2.48 9.63 -19.75
C SER A 118 2.21 9.25 -18.29
N THR A 119 3.12 8.51 -17.65
CA THR A 119 3.02 7.98 -16.28
C THR A 119 4.20 8.38 -15.38
N MET A 120 5.13 9.21 -15.86
CA MET A 120 6.19 9.82 -15.04
C MET A 120 5.63 10.92 -14.13
N TYR A 121 4.70 10.55 -13.25
CA TYR A 121 4.17 11.47 -12.24
C TYR A 121 5.28 11.84 -11.25
N GLU A 122 5.36 13.09 -10.84
CA GLU A 122 6.30 13.54 -9.82
C GLU A 122 5.73 13.25 -8.43
N ASP A 123 6.15 12.14 -7.82
CA ASP A 123 5.76 11.78 -6.45
C ASP A 123 6.99 11.93 -5.53
N TYR A 124 6.92 12.82 -4.54
CA TYR A 124 8.07 13.09 -3.66
C TYR A 124 7.65 13.71 -2.33
N ALA A 125 8.47 13.49 -1.30
CA ALA A 125 8.37 14.18 -0.03
C ALA A 125 8.87 15.62 -0.16
N LEU A 126 8.05 16.58 0.30
CA LEU A 126 8.45 17.98 0.47
C LEU A 126 9.17 18.18 1.80
N ASN A 127 8.70 17.49 2.84
CA ASN A 127 9.32 17.37 4.16
C ASN A 127 8.73 16.13 4.87
N GLU A 128 9.03 15.93 6.17
CA GLU A 128 8.58 14.79 6.97
C GLU A 128 7.04 14.63 7.05
N ARG A 129 6.27 15.69 6.81
CA ARG A 129 4.80 15.71 6.87
C ARG A 129 4.12 15.96 5.53
N LEU A 130 4.78 16.61 4.58
CA LEU A 130 4.19 17.04 3.32
C LEU A 130 4.67 16.15 2.18
N PHE A 131 3.71 15.60 1.45
CA PHE A 131 3.96 14.70 0.33
C PHE A 131 3.28 15.23 -0.93
N HIS A 132 4.07 15.47 -1.97
CA HIS A 132 3.56 15.82 -3.29
C HIS A 132 3.22 14.54 -4.06
N TRP A 133 2.01 14.48 -4.61
CA TRP A 133 1.54 13.38 -5.43
C TRP A 133 0.83 13.91 -6.68
N GLN A 134 0.97 13.21 -7.79
CA GLN A 134 0.28 13.55 -9.04
C GLN A 134 -0.74 12.48 -9.44
N SER A 135 -1.92 12.94 -9.85
CA SER A 135 -3.00 12.06 -10.29
C SER A 135 -2.71 11.40 -11.63
N GLN A 136 -3.53 10.39 -11.96
CA GLN A 136 -3.56 9.86 -13.32
C GLN A 136 -3.88 10.98 -14.32
N SER A 137 -3.29 10.90 -15.51
CA SER A 137 -3.30 11.97 -16.53
C SER A 137 -4.68 12.45 -16.96
N ARG A 138 -5.72 11.61 -16.81
CA ARG A 138 -7.11 11.94 -17.19
C ARG A 138 -7.95 12.47 -16.03
N THR A 139 -7.50 12.30 -14.79
CA THR A 139 -8.22 12.79 -13.62
C THR A 139 -8.17 14.32 -13.64
N SER A 140 -9.35 14.95 -13.66
CA SER A 140 -9.51 16.42 -13.65
C SER A 140 -10.11 16.89 -12.33
N ILE A 141 -9.90 18.16 -11.95
CA ILE A 141 -10.48 18.76 -10.74
C ILE A 141 -12.01 18.65 -10.73
N GLU A 142 -12.62 18.70 -11.93
CA GLU A 142 -14.07 18.57 -12.09
C GLU A 142 -14.60 17.13 -12.08
N SER A 143 -13.72 16.13 -12.21
CA SER A 143 -14.10 14.72 -12.22
C SER A 143 -14.53 14.26 -10.83
N GLU A 144 -15.37 13.23 -10.74
CA GLU A 144 -15.77 12.64 -9.46
C GLU A 144 -14.57 12.24 -8.60
N THR A 145 -13.52 11.70 -9.23
CA THR A 145 -12.27 11.34 -8.54
C THR A 145 -11.51 12.57 -8.05
N GLY A 146 -11.34 13.60 -8.88
CA GLY A 146 -10.66 14.85 -8.49
C GLY A 146 -11.39 15.56 -7.35
N LYS A 147 -12.72 15.72 -7.47
CA LYS A 147 -13.57 16.29 -6.41
C LYS A 147 -13.45 15.51 -5.11
N ARG A 148 -13.45 14.18 -5.20
CA ARG A 148 -13.31 13.29 -4.04
C ARG A 148 -11.96 13.44 -3.35
N TYR A 149 -10.85 13.63 -4.09
CA TYR A 149 -9.54 13.92 -3.49
C TYR A 149 -9.52 15.29 -2.82
N ILE A 150 -9.93 16.34 -3.52
CA ILE A 150 -9.82 17.74 -3.05
C ILE A 150 -10.76 18.01 -1.86
N SER A 151 -11.96 17.44 -1.87
CA SER A 151 -12.97 17.63 -0.82
C SER A 151 -13.12 16.40 0.09
N HIS A 152 -12.10 15.53 0.16
CA HIS A 152 -12.20 14.26 0.89
C HIS A 152 -12.66 14.49 2.35
N LYS A 153 -12.09 15.47 3.04
CA LYS A 153 -12.38 15.74 4.46
C LYS A 153 -13.83 16.17 4.67
N GLU A 154 -14.33 17.09 3.84
CA GLU A 154 -15.72 17.57 3.88
C GLU A 154 -16.72 16.44 3.58
N ARG A 155 -16.31 15.49 2.73
CA ARG A 155 -17.10 14.30 2.37
C ARG A 155 -16.92 13.13 3.32
N GLY A 156 -16.18 13.29 4.42
CA GLY A 156 -15.86 12.20 5.37
C GLY A 156 -15.01 11.08 4.77
N GLY A 157 -14.32 11.37 3.66
CA GLY A 157 -13.43 10.47 2.95
C GLY A 157 -12.04 10.43 3.58
N ARG A 158 -11.40 9.26 3.52
CA ARG A 158 -10.03 9.04 4.01
C ARG A 158 -9.08 8.80 2.85
N VAL A 159 -7.84 9.25 3.01
CA VAL A 159 -6.75 9.06 2.06
C VAL A 159 -5.59 8.39 2.80
N ILE A 160 -5.14 7.25 2.29
CA ILE A 160 -4.14 6.40 2.94
C ILE A 160 -2.98 6.19 1.96
N LEU A 161 -1.75 6.44 2.42
CA LEU A 161 -0.57 6.40 1.55
C LEU A 161 0.31 5.18 1.85
N PHE A 162 0.65 4.45 0.78
CA PHE A 162 1.65 3.39 0.74
C PHE A 162 2.73 3.78 -0.27
N VAL A 163 3.98 3.84 0.17
CA VAL A 163 5.10 4.34 -0.67
C VAL A 163 6.18 3.28 -0.78
N ARG A 164 6.77 3.13 -1.97
CA ARG A 164 8.00 2.35 -2.16
C ARG A 164 8.96 3.12 -3.07
N GLU A 165 10.24 2.83 -2.90
CA GLU A 165 11.30 3.45 -3.69
C GLU A 165 11.21 3.01 -5.16
N TYR A 166 11.33 1.72 -5.44
CA TYR A 166 11.25 1.17 -6.79
C TYR A 166 10.13 0.15 -6.92
N LYS A 167 9.75 -0.17 -8.16
CA LYS A 167 8.81 -1.27 -8.42
C LYS A 167 9.41 -2.63 -8.04
N ASN A 168 10.65 -2.85 -8.44
CA ASN A 168 11.40 -4.09 -8.22
C ASN A 168 12.81 -3.78 -7.72
N LYS A 169 13.35 -4.65 -6.88
CA LYS A 169 14.78 -4.71 -6.55
C LYS A 169 15.31 -6.05 -7.04
N GLY A 170 16.07 -6.03 -8.13
CA GLY A 170 16.38 -7.26 -8.88
C GLY A 170 15.11 -7.92 -9.42
N ASN A 171 14.93 -9.21 -9.11
CA ASN A 171 13.77 -10.00 -9.56
C ASN A 171 12.59 -10.00 -8.56
N GLN A 172 12.65 -9.20 -7.50
CA GLN A 172 11.64 -9.17 -6.45
C GLN A 172 10.92 -7.82 -6.43
N ALA A 173 9.59 -7.87 -6.33
CA ALA A 173 8.79 -6.66 -6.12
C ALA A 173 9.09 -6.08 -4.74
N MET A 174 9.37 -4.77 -4.68
CA MET A 174 9.58 -4.12 -3.39
C MET A 174 8.25 -3.96 -2.64
N PRO A 175 8.25 -4.18 -1.31
CA PRO A 175 7.10 -3.88 -0.48
C PRO A 175 6.89 -2.37 -0.38
N TYR A 176 5.67 -1.96 -0.05
CA TYR A 176 5.36 -0.58 0.29
C TYR A 176 5.47 -0.36 1.79
N VAL A 177 6.01 0.79 2.17
CA VAL A 177 5.97 1.35 3.52
C VAL A 177 4.63 2.05 3.73
N PHE A 178 3.96 1.73 4.82
CA PHE A 178 2.70 2.37 5.19
C PHE A 178 2.93 3.72 5.89
N LEU A 179 2.43 4.83 5.32
CA LEU A 179 2.63 6.20 5.86
C LEU A 179 1.47 6.76 6.69
N GLY A 180 0.42 5.97 6.87
CA GLY A 180 -0.77 6.45 7.59
C GLY A 180 -1.77 7.17 6.68
N GLU A 181 -2.68 7.86 7.36
CA GLU A 181 -3.66 8.74 6.73
C GLU A 181 -3.04 10.09 6.38
N ALA A 182 -3.55 10.70 5.32
CA ALA A 182 -3.18 12.03 4.89
C ALA A 182 -4.40 12.94 4.71
N GLU A 183 -4.15 14.24 4.82
CA GLU A 183 -5.14 15.29 4.61
C GLU A 183 -4.74 16.20 3.46
N TYR A 184 -5.73 16.59 2.65
CA TYR A 184 -5.54 17.55 1.56
C TYR A 184 -5.05 18.91 2.09
N VAL A 185 -4.06 19.50 1.41
CA VAL A 185 -3.53 20.84 1.69
C VAL A 185 -3.80 21.80 0.53
N SER A 186 -3.33 21.44 -0.66
CA SER A 186 -3.45 22.26 -1.86
C SER A 186 -3.37 21.41 -3.12
N HIS A 187 -3.80 21.97 -4.25
CA HIS A 187 -3.57 21.38 -5.56
C HIS A 187 -3.17 22.43 -6.59
N GLN A 188 -2.58 21.97 -7.69
CA GLN A 188 -2.32 22.74 -8.90
C GLN A 188 -2.54 21.84 -10.13
N GLY A 189 -2.82 22.46 -11.28
CA GLY A 189 -3.10 21.71 -12.50
C GLY A 189 -4.51 21.12 -12.55
N ASP A 190 -4.80 20.42 -13.65
CA ASP A 190 -6.09 19.79 -13.90
C ASP A 190 -5.90 18.37 -14.43
N ARG A 191 -5.23 18.19 -15.56
CA ARG A 191 -4.96 16.87 -16.18
C ARG A 191 -3.46 16.66 -16.41
N PRO A 192 -2.68 16.13 -15.43
CA PRO A 192 -3.09 15.66 -14.11
C PRO A 192 -3.22 16.78 -13.06
N ILE A 193 -3.77 16.43 -11.90
CA ILE A 193 -3.79 17.25 -10.69
C ILE A 193 -2.53 16.92 -9.87
N SER A 194 -1.73 17.94 -9.56
CA SER A 194 -0.70 17.87 -8.52
C SER A 194 -1.33 18.20 -7.17
N ILE A 195 -1.27 17.29 -6.20
CA ILE A 195 -1.85 17.46 -4.85
C ILE A 195 -0.74 17.40 -3.80
N VAL A 196 -0.79 18.34 -2.84
CA VAL A 196 0.00 18.26 -1.62
C VAL A 196 -0.85 17.66 -0.52
N TRP A 197 -0.38 16.53 0.01
CA TRP A 197 -0.95 15.83 1.14
C TRP A 197 -0.15 16.11 2.41
N ARG A 198 -0.83 16.27 3.55
CA ARG A 198 -0.23 16.33 4.89
C ARG A 198 -0.46 15.01 5.61
N LEU A 199 0.60 14.28 5.92
CA LEU A 199 0.56 13.04 6.68
C LEU A 199 0.21 13.31 8.15
N LYS A 200 -0.64 12.44 8.73
CA LYS A 200 -0.98 12.50 10.16
C LYS A 200 0.15 12.04 11.08
N GLU A 201 1.16 11.37 10.55
CA GLU A 201 2.36 10.93 11.25
C GLU A 201 3.61 11.29 10.43
N ASP A 202 4.74 11.53 11.10
CA ASP A 202 6.01 11.88 10.43
C ASP A 202 6.57 10.67 9.66
N MET A 203 7.06 10.90 8.45
CA MET A 203 7.81 9.88 7.71
C MET A 203 9.07 9.47 8.47
N PRO A 204 9.48 8.18 8.39
CA PRO A 204 10.77 7.74 8.89
C PRO A 204 11.90 8.51 8.19
N PRO A 205 12.97 8.92 8.90
CA PRO A 205 14.08 9.66 8.30
C PRO A 205 14.73 8.95 7.10
N THR A 206 14.81 7.61 7.15
CA THR A 206 15.33 6.80 6.04
C THR A 206 14.48 6.93 4.78
N LEU A 207 13.15 6.84 4.91
CA LEU A 207 12.24 7.00 3.79
C LEU A 207 12.17 8.44 3.30
N LEU A 208 12.23 9.44 4.19
CA LEU A 208 12.27 10.84 3.80
C LEU A 208 13.46 11.12 2.87
N LYS A 209 14.62 10.54 3.17
CA LYS A 209 15.81 10.64 2.32
C LYS A 209 15.56 10.03 0.94
N GLU A 210 14.92 8.86 0.86
CA GLU A 210 14.57 8.18 -0.39
C GLU A 210 13.49 8.94 -1.19
N ALA A 211 12.56 9.60 -0.51
CA ALA A 211 11.41 10.28 -1.12
C ALA A 211 11.66 11.73 -1.51
N SER A 212 12.75 12.35 -1.05
CA SER A 212 13.04 13.76 -1.34
C SER A 212 13.53 13.95 -2.78
N LYS A 213 13.03 15.01 -3.44
CA LYS A 213 13.41 15.35 -4.82
C LYS A 213 14.92 15.63 -4.88
N GLY A 214 15.69 14.77 -5.54
CA GLY A 214 17.15 14.89 -5.67
C GLY A 214 17.99 13.89 -4.87
N ALA A 215 17.40 12.83 -4.33
CA ALA A 215 18.15 11.69 -3.80
C ALA A 215 18.81 10.90 -4.96
N VAL A 216 20.00 11.34 -5.37
CA VAL A 216 20.93 10.65 -6.27
C VAL A 216 22.27 10.51 -5.56
#